data_AF-A0A2G8JCP3-F1
#
_entry.id   AF-A0A2G8JCP3-F1
#
_cell.length_a   1.000
_cell.length_b   1.000
_cell.length_c   1.000
_cell.angle_alpha   90.00
_cell.angle_beta   90.00
_cell.angle_gamma   90.00
#
_symmetry.space_group_name_H-M   'P 1'
#
loop_
_entity.id
_entity.type
_entity.pdbx_description
1 polymer ?
#
loop_
_entity_poly.entity_id
_entity_poly.type
_entity_poly.pdbx_seq_one_letter_code
_entity_poly.pdbx_strand_id
1 'polypeptide(L)'
;MEHHELDKIAFEGLNKENQQLSWIKTEFRERVGPESYDQYIIIGILVEEDVVSDDSTGDNVLFTTMVRFYHKLFCEWYAAHHLVTLVKNAYDIKDTLRFLDPFDLQYLFRFACGLDPDAGKKLINHLKSLPGGDNFAILCILEQTGDVNEIMDSVKDLCSRDVKIKRGDSALLQRSTTQLLEIASKMIFQYLVYTSTTLPSSLKVTLSYCTAGYLYQTLPTVEKIHIDGSNAQYGNTGTVTDKDILNLFHYGMKCGRIKELMFGQLQLPTSVSPEAFTDIMKTRNIQVRWRPFDIDFHLDLQNGHWEVRV
;
A
#
# COMPACT_ATOMS: atom_id res chain seq x y z
N MET A 1 -13.63 17.13 26.34
CA MET A 1 -12.28 16.96 26.91
C MET A 1 -11.32 17.35 25.82
N GLU A 2 -10.42 18.29 26.07
CA GLU A 2 -9.39 18.66 25.09
C GLU A 2 -8.21 17.70 25.27
N HIS A 3 -7.81 17.04 24.19
CA HIS A 3 -6.77 16.00 24.20
C HIS A 3 -5.38 16.54 23.83
N HIS A 4 -5.23 17.86 23.69
CA HIS A 4 -4.04 18.49 23.12
C HIS A 4 -2.72 18.03 23.74
N GLU A 5 -2.66 17.89 25.07
CA GLU A 5 -1.42 17.46 25.72
C GLU A 5 -1.17 15.95 25.55
N LEU A 6 -2.21 15.13 25.48
CA LEU A 6 -2.08 13.70 25.14
C LEU A 6 -1.60 13.53 23.69
N ASP A 7 -2.14 14.31 22.75
CA ASP A 7 -1.73 14.34 21.35
C ASP A 7 -0.24 14.68 21.23
N LYS A 8 0.20 15.70 21.98
CA LYS A 8 1.58 16.14 22.01
C LYS A 8 2.52 15.09 22.61
N ILE A 9 2.17 14.49 23.74
CA ILE A 9 2.97 13.41 24.36
C ILE A 9 3.11 12.22 23.40
N ALA A 10 2.01 11.83 22.75
CA ALA A 10 2.01 10.75 21.78
C ALA A 10 2.97 11.06 20.61
N PHE A 11 2.87 12.26 20.04
CA PHE A 11 3.73 12.68 18.94
C PHE A 11 5.22 12.75 19.36
N GLU A 12 5.52 13.34 20.51
CA GLU A 12 6.89 13.40 21.04
C GLU A 12 7.46 12.00 21.34
N GLY A 13 6.61 11.06 21.77
CA GLY A 13 7.01 9.67 21.96
C GLY A 13 7.43 9.00 20.66
N LEU A 14 6.69 9.23 19.58
CA LEU A 14 6.96 8.65 18.26
C LEU A 14 8.10 9.36 17.51
N ASN A 15 8.24 10.68 17.66
CA ASN A 15 9.22 11.48 16.92
C ASN A 15 10.58 11.58 17.64
N LYS A 16 11.18 10.42 17.94
CA LYS A 16 12.51 10.27 18.54
C LYS A 16 13.30 9.20 17.80
N GLU A 17 14.63 9.29 17.86
CA GLU A 17 15.52 8.26 17.28
C GLU A 17 15.19 6.85 17.80
N ASN A 18 14.90 6.74 19.11
CA ASN A 18 14.27 5.58 19.71
C ASN A 18 12.90 5.98 20.23
N GLN A 19 11.84 5.37 19.70
CA GLN A 19 10.46 5.66 20.10
C GLN A 19 10.28 5.42 21.60
N GLN A 20 9.70 6.40 22.28
CA GLN A 20 9.26 6.26 23.66
C GLN A 20 7.77 5.92 23.68
N LEU A 21 7.45 4.70 24.10
CA LEU A 21 6.07 4.19 24.16
C LEU A 21 5.57 4.00 25.60
N SER A 22 6.39 4.34 26.59
CA SER A 22 6.09 4.21 28.01
C SER A 22 6.70 5.37 28.80
N TRP A 23 6.02 5.81 29.85
CA TRP A 23 6.38 6.97 30.65
C TRP A 23 6.18 6.68 32.14
N ILE A 24 6.91 7.37 33.00
CA ILE A 24 6.70 7.29 34.44
C ILE A 24 5.33 7.88 34.77
N LYS A 25 4.50 7.15 35.53
CA LYS A 25 3.12 7.53 35.85
C LYS A 25 3.00 8.93 36.42
N THR A 26 3.86 9.28 37.38
CA THR A 26 3.81 10.59 38.07
C THR A 26 4.03 11.74 37.10
N GLU A 27 5.06 11.66 36.26
CA GLU A 27 5.39 12.67 35.26
C GLU A 27 4.30 12.79 34.19
N PHE A 28 3.80 11.66 33.69
CA PHE A 28 2.74 11.64 32.68
C PHE A 28 1.45 12.24 33.23
N ARG A 29 1.04 11.84 34.45
CA ARG A 29 -0.18 12.32 35.12
C ARG A 29 -0.12 13.81 35.44
N GLU A 30 1.05 14.30 35.86
CA GLU A 30 1.26 15.74 36.06
C GLU A 30 1.07 16.51 34.75
N ARG A 31 1.60 15.99 33.65
CA ARG A 31 1.56 16.65 32.36
C ARG A 31 0.16 16.69 31.73
N VAL A 32 -0.57 15.57 31.71
CA VAL A 32 -1.93 15.53 31.10
C VAL A 32 -3.02 16.07 32.02
N GLY A 33 -2.73 16.23 33.30
CA GLY A 33 -3.69 16.61 34.34
C GLY A 33 -4.35 15.39 35.01
N PRO A 34 -4.48 15.37 36.34
CA PRO A 34 -5.07 14.27 37.12
C PRO A 34 -6.41 13.75 36.61
N GLU A 35 -7.39 14.63 36.36
CA GLU A 35 -8.75 14.24 35.97
C GLU A 35 -8.76 13.58 34.57
N SER A 36 -8.02 14.15 33.63
CA SER A 36 -7.87 13.60 32.28
C SER A 36 -7.16 12.24 32.32
N TYR A 37 -6.09 12.13 33.11
CA TYR A 37 -5.37 10.87 33.31
C TYR A 37 -6.29 9.77 33.81
N ASP A 38 -7.01 10.03 34.90
CA ASP A 38 -7.89 9.05 35.54
C ASP A 38 -8.99 8.62 34.55
N GLN A 39 -9.52 9.56 33.75
CA GLN A 39 -10.47 9.24 32.67
C GLN A 39 -9.84 8.32 31.60
N TYR A 40 -8.63 8.61 31.12
CA TYR A 40 -7.95 7.81 30.09
C TYR A 40 -7.68 6.37 30.53
N ILE A 41 -7.41 6.16 31.82
CA ILE A 41 -7.31 4.84 32.44
C ILE A 41 -8.69 4.16 32.44
N ILE A 42 -9.73 4.85 32.93
CA ILE A 42 -11.10 4.30 33.03
C ILE A 42 -11.63 3.82 31.67
N ILE A 43 -11.37 4.59 30.60
CA ILE A 43 -11.85 4.25 29.25
C ILE A 43 -10.89 3.36 28.46
N GLY A 44 -9.75 2.97 29.05
CA GLY A 44 -8.82 2.00 28.47
C GLY A 44 -7.96 2.53 27.32
N ILE A 45 -7.75 3.85 27.22
CA ILE A 45 -6.76 4.42 26.29
C ILE A 45 -5.35 4.17 26.82
N LEU A 46 -5.18 4.33 28.14
CA LEU A 46 -3.93 4.13 28.85
C LEU A 46 -4.03 2.90 29.74
N VAL A 47 -2.88 2.28 30.00
CA VAL A 47 -2.71 1.20 30.97
C VAL A 47 -1.49 1.46 31.84
N GLU A 48 -1.57 0.99 33.09
CA GLU A 48 -0.49 1.04 34.07
C GLU A 48 0.18 -0.33 34.17
N GLU A 49 1.51 -0.33 34.25
CA GLU A 49 2.33 -1.52 34.41
C GLU A 49 3.43 -1.23 35.43
N ASP A 50 3.56 -2.08 36.45
CA ASP A 50 4.65 -1.97 37.41
C ASP A 50 5.90 -2.64 36.86
N VAL A 51 6.98 -1.88 36.76
CA VAL A 51 8.28 -2.34 36.26
C VAL A 51 9.28 -2.28 37.41
N VAL A 52 10.17 -3.27 37.47
CA VAL A 52 11.28 -3.27 38.44
C VAL A 52 12.16 -2.06 38.17
N SER A 53 12.39 -1.25 39.20
CA SER A 53 13.24 -0.07 39.13
C SER A 53 14.71 -0.47 39.03
N ASP A 54 15.49 0.31 38.28
CA ASP A 54 16.95 0.15 38.18
C ASP A 54 17.66 0.34 39.53
N ASP A 55 17.02 1.04 40.49
CA ASP A 55 17.52 1.23 41.85
C ASP A 55 17.34 -0.01 42.76
N SER A 56 16.81 -1.11 42.21
CA SER A 56 16.64 -2.35 42.96
C SER A 56 18.00 -2.94 43.34
N THR A 57 18.16 -3.26 44.62
CA THR A 57 19.32 -4.00 45.12
C THR A 57 18.93 -5.47 45.34
N GLY A 58 19.91 -6.37 45.43
CA GLY A 58 19.66 -7.82 45.57
C GLY A 58 18.69 -8.19 46.70
N ASP A 59 18.57 -7.34 47.73
CA ASP A 59 17.69 -7.55 48.88
C ASP A 59 16.43 -6.65 48.89
N ASN A 60 16.34 -5.63 48.02
CA ASN A 60 15.20 -4.69 47.94
C ASN A 60 14.81 -4.44 46.48
N VAL A 61 13.71 -5.07 46.05
CA VAL A 61 13.08 -4.83 44.75
C VAL A 61 12.17 -3.59 44.86
N LEU A 62 12.53 -2.53 44.14
CA LEU A 62 11.71 -1.34 44.01
C LEU A 62 10.90 -1.42 42.71
N PHE A 63 9.67 -0.91 42.74
CA PHE A 63 8.80 -0.87 41.56
C PHE A 63 8.51 0.57 41.18
N THR A 64 8.54 0.84 39.88
CA THR A 64 8.08 2.10 39.29
C THR A 64 6.88 1.79 38.42
N THR A 65 5.76 2.46 38.69
CA THR A 65 4.58 2.36 37.83
C THR A 65 4.81 3.17 36.57
N MET A 66 4.83 2.47 35.45
CA MET A 66 4.90 3.04 34.12
C MET A 66 3.50 3.09 33.51
N VAL A 67 3.26 4.06 32.63
CA VAL A 67 2.03 4.20 31.87
C VAL A 67 2.35 4.15 30.38
N ARG A 68 1.48 3.50 29.61
CA ARG A 68 1.56 3.46 28.15
C ARG A 68 0.18 3.48 27.53
N PHE A 69 0.12 3.77 26.23
CA PHE A 69 -1.09 3.51 25.45
C PHE A 69 -1.39 2.01 25.44
N TYR A 70 -2.67 1.66 25.55
CA TYR A 70 -3.12 0.26 25.51
C TYR A 70 -2.61 -0.45 24.25
N HIS A 71 -2.67 0.25 23.10
CA HIS A 71 -2.12 -0.19 21.83
C HIS A 71 -1.39 0.96 21.13
N LYS A 72 -0.31 0.64 20.38
CA LYS A 72 0.41 1.61 19.52
C LYS A 72 -0.50 2.39 18.57
N LEU A 73 -1.62 1.80 18.12
CA LEU A 73 -2.61 2.44 17.25
C LEU A 73 -3.28 3.65 17.91
N PHE A 74 -3.53 3.58 19.23
CA PHE A 74 -4.04 4.74 19.96
C PHE A 74 -2.97 5.83 20.03
N CYS A 75 -1.72 5.47 20.30
CA CYS A 75 -0.61 6.43 20.27
C CYS A 75 -0.53 7.12 18.90
N GLU A 76 -0.54 6.36 17.80
CA GLU A 76 -0.52 6.91 16.43
C GLU A 76 -1.75 7.77 16.12
N TRP A 77 -2.93 7.41 16.63
CA TRP A 77 -4.16 8.21 16.48
C TRP A 77 -4.05 9.57 17.17
N TYR A 78 -3.69 9.60 18.46
CA TYR A 78 -3.55 10.86 19.21
C TYR A 78 -2.38 11.70 18.64
N ALA A 79 -1.27 11.06 18.27
CA ALA A 79 -0.16 11.74 17.61
C ALA A 79 -0.55 12.39 16.26
N ALA A 80 -1.50 11.81 15.52
CA ALA A 80 -1.95 12.35 14.23
C ALA A 80 -2.62 13.73 14.38
N HIS A 81 -3.38 13.94 15.46
CA HIS A 81 -3.99 15.24 15.75
C HIS A 81 -2.93 16.34 15.95
N HIS A 82 -1.85 16.04 16.65
CA HIS A 82 -0.74 16.98 16.82
C HIS A 82 0.03 17.18 15.51
N LEU A 83 0.32 16.09 14.78
CA LEU A 83 1.04 16.12 13.51
C LEU A 83 0.36 17.04 12.48
N VAL A 84 -0.97 16.97 12.35
CA VAL A 84 -1.74 17.84 11.46
C VAL A 84 -1.46 19.31 11.76
N THR A 85 -1.50 19.69 13.03
CA THR A 85 -1.25 21.07 13.47
C THR A 85 0.17 21.53 13.12
N LEU A 86 1.16 20.65 13.28
CA LEU A 86 2.55 20.95 12.93
C LEU A 86 2.75 21.09 11.42
N VAL A 87 2.24 20.14 10.62
CA VAL A 87 2.41 20.11 9.16
C VAL A 87 1.76 21.32 8.48
N LYS A 88 0.60 21.78 8.97
CA LYS A 88 -0.06 22.98 8.42
C LYS A 88 0.83 24.21 8.54
N ASN A 89 1.53 24.35 9.66
CA ASN A 89 2.38 25.50 9.98
C ASN A 89 3.86 25.30 9.63
N ALA A 90 4.25 24.09 9.21
CA ALA A 90 5.63 23.77 8.90
C ALA A 90 6.14 24.54 7.67
N TYR A 91 7.27 25.23 7.85
CA TYR A 91 8.07 25.77 6.75
C TYR A 91 8.88 24.66 6.07
N ASP A 92 9.52 23.80 6.88
CA ASP A 92 10.16 22.57 6.41
C ASP A 92 9.51 21.34 7.05
N ILE A 93 8.83 20.56 6.21
CA ILE A 93 8.16 19.33 6.63
C ILE A 93 9.17 18.23 6.98
N LYS A 94 10.38 18.23 6.38
CA LYS A 94 11.40 17.21 6.63
C LYS A 94 11.90 17.28 8.07
N ASP A 95 12.10 18.49 8.58
CA ASP A 95 12.50 18.70 9.98
C ASP A 95 11.39 18.27 10.94
N THR A 96 10.14 18.53 10.60
CA THR A 96 8.97 18.12 11.40
C THR A 96 8.87 16.59 11.49
N LEU A 97 9.15 15.91 10.37
CA LEU A 97 9.03 14.46 10.23
C LEU A 97 10.34 13.69 10.48
N ARG A 98 11.37 14.36 11.01
CA ARG A 98 12.77 13.88 11.00
C ARG A 98 12.96 12.45 11.50
N PHE A 99 12.24 12.03 12.56
CA PHE A 99 12.39 10.70 13.15
C PHE A 99 11.18 9.79 12.87
N LEU A 100 10.23 10.25 12.07
CA LEU A 100 9.03 9.47 11.75
C LEU A 100 9.30 8.62 10.51
N ASP A 101 9.45 7.31 10.73
CA ASP A 101 9.49 6.35 9.64
C ASP A 101 8.05 6.03 9.16
N PRO A 102 7.66 6.41 7.93
CA PRO A 102 6.32 6.10 7.42
C PRO A 102 6.05 4.59 7.30
N PHE A 103 7.08 3.75 7.19
CA PHE A 103 6.89 2.30 7.12
C PHE A 103 6.53 1.68 8.49
N ASP A 104 7.06 2.23 9.58
CA ASP A 104 6.74 1.78 10.95
C ASP A 104 5.49 2.48 11.54
N LEU A 105 5.21 3.71 11.08
CA LEU A 105 4.12 4.56 11.60
C LEU A 105 3.01 4.74 10.56
N GLN A 106 2.64 3.66 9.88
CA GLN A 106 1.73 3.75 8.75
C GLN A 106 0.35 4.35 9.11
N TYR A 107 -0.12 4.16 10.34
CA TYR A 107 -1.44 4.64 10.76
C TYR A 107 -1.39 6.12 11.13
N LEU A 108 -0.30 6.60 11.74
CA LEU A 108 -0.08 8.01 12.02
C LEU A 108 -0.29 8.88 10.77
N PHE A 109 0.38 8.54 9.67
CA PHE A 109 0.26 9.30 8.41
C PHE A 109 -1.13 9.16 7.78
N ARG A 110 -1.73 7.97 7.80
CA ARG A 110 -3.08 7.73 7.27
C ARG A 110 -4.13 8.54 8.02
N PHE A 111 -4.10 8.51 9.35
CA PHE A 111 -4.99 9.31 10.18
C PHE A 111 -4.80 10.79 9.93
N ALA A 112 -3.56 11.29 9.89
CA ALA A 112 -3.29 12.70 9.62
C ALA A 112 -3.83 13.15 8.25
N CYS A 113 -3.73 12.29 7.22
CA CYS A 113 -4.28 12.58 5.90
C CYS A 113 -5.82 12.59 5.84
N GLY A 114 -6.49 11.83 6.71
CA GLY A 114 -7.94 11.85 6.83
C GLY A 114 -8.49 12.94 7.75
N LEU A 115 -7.69 13.41 8.71
CA LEU A 115 -8.08 14.44 9.67
C LEU A 115 -8.15 15.85 9.04
N ASP A 116 -7.23 16.18 8.12
CA ASP A 116 -7.18 17.50 7.50
C ASP A 116 -6.66 17.44 6.04
N PRO A 117 -7.42 18.00 5.08
CA PRO A 117 -7.08 17.91 3.65
C PRO A 117 -5.76 18.60 3.29
N ASP A 118 -5.48 19.77 3.86
CA ASP A 118 -4.29 20.55 3.55
C ASP A 118 -3.03 19.87 4.11
N ALA A 119 -3.11 19.39 5.35
CA ALA A 119 -2.06 18.60 5.96
C ALA A 119 -1.83 17.30 5.18
N GLY A 120 -2.91 16.60 4.82
CA GLY A 120 -2.85 15.38 4.03
C GLY A 120 -2.15 15.57 2.69
N LYS A 121 -2.48 16.63 1.95
CA LYS A 121 -1.83 16.98 0.68
C LYS A 121 -0.33 17.22 0.86
N LYS A 122 0.07 17.98 1.88
CA LYS A 122 1.50 18.21 2.19
C LYS A 122 2.23 16.90 2.54
N LEU A 123 1.62 16.05 3.36
CA LEU A 123 2.18 14.75 3.74
C LEU A 123 2.34 13.84 2.53
N ILE A 124 1.31 13.68 1.69
CA ILE A 124 1.36 12.83 0.49
C ILE A 124 2.47 13.29 -0.46
N ASN A 125 2.62 14.60 -0.68
CA ASN A 125 3.70 15.13 -1.52
C ASN A 125 5.09 14.84 -0.95
N HIS A 126 5.25 14.96 0.38
CA HIS A 126 6.49 14.57 1.04
C HIS A 126 6.76 13.08 0.86
N LEU A 127 5.78 12.22 1.10
CA LEU A 127 5.90 10.76 0.96
C LEU A 127 6.29 10.36 -0.47
N LYS A 128 5.65 10.93 -1.49
CA LYS A 128 6.00 10.71 -2.91
C LYS A 128 7.45 11.09 -3.25
N SER A 129 8.07 11.99 -2.48
CA SER A 129 9.47 12.38 -2.69
C SER A 129 10.48 11.38 -2.11
N LEU A 130 10.03 10.44 -1.27
CA LEU A 130 10.88 9.42 -0.66
C LEU A 130 11.05 8.21 -1.60
N PRO A 131 12.22 7.52 -1.59
CA PRO A 131 12.41 6.27 -2.32
C PRO A 131 11.37 5.22 -1.92
N GLY A 132 10.56 4.77 -2.89
CA GLY A 132 9.47 3.81 -2.64
C GLY A 132 8.24 4.39 -1.94
N GLY A 133 8.21 5.70 -1.69
CA GLY A 133 7.13 6.36 -0.98
C GLY A 133 5.82 6.50 -1.79
N ASP A 134 5.86 6.29 -3.11
CA ASP A 134 4.64 6.17 -3.94
C ASP A 134 3.70 5.07 -3.42
N ASN A 135 4.26 3.92 -2.99
CA ASN A 135 3.48 2.82 -2.41
C ASN A 135 2.75 3.26 -1.14
N PHE A 136 3.42 4.05 -0.31
CA PHE A 136 2.85 4.52 0.93
C PHE A 136 1.86 5.68 0.73
N ALA A 137 2.13 6.54 -0.25
CA ALA A 137 1.23 7.60 -0.67
C ALA A 137 -0.14 7.06 -1.11
N ILE A 138 -0.20 5.87 -1.73
CA ILE A 138 -1.47 5.19 -2.06
C ILE A 138 -2.36 5.04 -0.82
N LEU A 139 -1.79 4.57 0.29
CA LEU A 139 -2.54 4.36 1.53
C LEU A 139 -3.11 5.67 2.06
N CYS A 140 -2.34 6.75 1.95
CA CYS A 140 -2.74 8.07 2.43
C CYS A 140 -3.77 8.76 1.52
N ILE A 141 -3.66 8.59 0.19
CA ILE A 141 -4.61 9.15 -0.79
C ILE A 141 -6.02 8.62 -0.55
N LEU A 142 -6.15 7.33 -0.20
CA LEU A 142 -7.46 6.72 0.08
C LEU A 142 -8.11 7.22 1.37
N GLU A 143 -7.35 7.83 2.28
CA GLU A 143 -7.88 8.42 3.50
C GLU A 143 -8.20 9.91 3.34
N GLN A 144 -7.73 10.56 2.26
CA GLN A 144 -7.95 12.00 2.07
C GLN A 144 -9.43 12.34 2.15
N THR A 145 -9.73 13.36 2.97
CA THR A 145 -11.02 14.02 3.03
C THR A 145 -10.96 15.34 2.25
N GLY A 146 -12.10 16.00 2.04
CA GLY A 146 -12.15 17.32 1.38
C GLY A 146 -12.64 17.28 -0.07
N ASP A 147 -12.11 18.18 -0.91
CA ASP A 147 -12.59 18.36 -2.28
C ASP A 147 -12.27 17.15 -3.15
N VAL A 148 -13.32 16.60 -3.78
CA VAL A 148 -13.19 15.40 -4.61
C VAL A 148 -12.25 15.64 -5.78
N ASN A 149 -12.24 16.82 -6.41
CA ASN A 149 -11.38 17.06 -7.57
C ASN A 149 -9.90 17.07 -7.17
N GLU A 150 -9.55 17.60 -6.00
CA GLU A 150 -8.17 17.56 -5.50
C GLU A 150 -7.70 16.12 -5.21
N ILE A 151 -8.59 15.28 -4.69
CA ILE A 151 -8.33 13.85 -4.51
C ILE A 151 -8.15 13.18 -5.88
N MET A 152 -9.01 13.52 -6.85
CA MET A 152 -8.90 13.04 -8.23
C MET A 152 -7.57 13.42 -8.88
N ASP A 153 -7.10 14.65 -8.67
CA ASP A 153 -5.80 15.11 -9.16
C ASP A 153 -4.64 14.34 -8.51
N SER A 154 -4.75 14.02 -7.22
CA SER A 154 -3.75 13.21 -6.49
C SER A 154 -3.69 11.77 -7.02
N VAL A 155 -4.85 11.18 -7.32
CA VAL A 155 -4.97 9.87 -7.98
C VAL A 155 -4.40 9.92 -9.39
N LYS A 156 -4.70 10.98 -10.15
CA LYS A 156 -4.23 11.15 -11.53
C LYS A 156 -2.71 11.29 -11.60
N ASP A 157 -2.12 12.11 -10.72
CA ASP A 157 -0.67 12.28 -10.63
C ASP A 157 0.02 10.94 -10.32
N LEU A 158 -0.51 10.18 -9.36
CA LEU A 158 0.07 8.89 -9.01
C LEU A 158 -0.05 7.86 -10.14
N CYS A 159 -1.23 7.75 -10.75
CA CYS A 159 -1.46 6.80 -11.84
C CYS A 159 -0.86 7.23 -13.18
N SER A 160 -0.38 8.48 -13.31
CA SER A 160 0.34 8.92 -14.52
C SER A 160 1.67 8.19 -14.72
N ARG A 161 2.20 7.57 -13.66
CA ARG A 161 3.40 6.73 -13.64
C ARG A 161 3.02 5.25 -13.56
N ASP A 162 4.00 4.38 -13.79
CA ASP A 162 3.84 2.94 -13.66
C ASP A 162 3.48 2.55 -12.22
N VAL A 163 2.24 2.13 -12.00
CA VAL A 163 1.78 1.60 -10.72
C VAL A 163 2.14 0.11 -10.65
N LYS A 164 2.84 -0.28 -9.57
CA LYS A 164 3.33 -1.64 -9.38
C LYS A 164 2.60 -2.32 -8.22
N ILE A 165 2.14 -3.54 -8.45
CA ILE A 165 1.70 -4.46 -7.39
C ILE A 165 2.72 -5.59 -7.31
N LYS A 166 3.37 -5.75 -6.14
CA LYS A 166 4.44 -6.73 -5.92
C LYS A 166 4.01 -7.80 -4.92
N ARG A 167 4.59 -9.01 -5.03
CA ARG A 167 4.35 -10.10 -4.06
C ARG A 167 4.74 -9.75 -2.62
N GLY A 168 5.84 -9.01 -2.45
CA GLY A 168 6.32 -8.60 -1.12
C GLY A 168 5.46 -7.52 -0.46
N ASP A 169 4.53 -6.92 -1.19
CA ASP A 169 3.64 -5.91 -0.64
C ASP A 169 2.65 -6.56 0.34
N SER A 170 2.32 -5.84 1.41
CA SER A 170 1.30 -6.29 2.36
C SER A 170 -0.06 -6.45 1.67
N ALA A 171 -0.91 -7.35 2.19
CA ALA A 171 -2.27 -7.53 1.67
C ALA A 171 -3.07 -6.21 1.67
N LEU A 172 -2.81 -5.35 2.65
CA LEU A 172 -3.36 -4.00 2.73
C LEU A 172 -2.92 -3.14 1.54
N LEU A 173 -1.62 -3.05 1.30
CA LEU A 173 -1.07 -2.25 0.20
C LEU A 173 -1.59 -2.75 -1.16
N GLN A 174 -1.60 -4.06 -1.41
CA GLN A 174 -2.14 -4.62 -2.66
C GLN A 174 -3.62 -4.25 -2.86
N ARG A 175 -4.43 -4.36 -1.80
CA ARG A 175 -5.86 -3.99 -1.85
C ARG A 175 -6.06 -2.51 -2.11
N SER A 176 -5.30 -1.66 -1.42
CA SER A 176 -5.34 -0.20 -1.59
C SER A 176 -4.91 0.22 -2.99
N THR A 177 -3.84 -0.36 -3.55
CA THR A 177 -3.40 -0.11 -4.92
C THR A 177 -4.49 -0.50 -5.93
N THR A 178 -5.14 -1.64 -5.72
CA THR A 178 -6.25 -2.09 -6.58
C THR A 178 -7.43 -1.12 -6.53
N GLN A 179 -7.83 -0.69 -5.33
CA GLN A 179 -8.91 0.28 -5.16
C GLN A 179 -8.59 1.63 -5.82
N LEU A 180 -7.35 2.09 -5.70
CA LEU A 180 -6.90 3.33 -6.33
C LEU A 180 -6.93 3.22 -7.87
N LEU A 181 -6.52 2.09 -8.44
CA LEU A 181 -6.63 1.82 -9.88
C LEU A 181 -8.08 1.75 -10.36
N GLU A 182 -8.99 1.18 -9.56
CA GLU A 182 -10.43 1.16 -9.87
C GLU A 182 -11.01 2.58 -9.92
N ILE A 183 -10.68 3.41 -8.93
CA ILE A 183 -11.06 4.83 -8.88
C ILE A 183 -10.53 5.54 -10.13
N ALA A 184 -9.24 5.40 -10.42
CA ALA A 184 -8.59 6.02 -11.57
C ALA A 184 -9.24 5.58 -12.91
N SER A 185 -9.58 4.29 -13.05
CA SER A 185 -10.18 3.75 -14.28
C SER A 185 -11.53 4.39 -14.63
N LYS A 186 -12.28 4.85 -13.63
CA LYS A 186 -13.57 5.55 -13.80
C LYS A 186 -13.38 7.01 -14.22
N MET A 187 -12.17 7.56 -14.09
CA MET A 187 -11.86 8.97 -14.37
C MET A 187 -11.45 9.25 -15.83
N ILE A 188 -11.59 8.27 -16.74
CA ILE A 188 -11.34 8.42 -18.18
C ILE A 188 -9.88 8.84 -18.50
N PHE A 189 -8.91 8.25 -17.82
CA PHE A 189 -7.48 8.45 -18.13
C PHE A 189 -6.81 7.14 -18.57
N GLN A 190 -5.90 7.24 -19.54
CA GLN A 190 -5.12 6.11 -20.08
C GLN A 190 -4.04 5.69 -19.08
N TYR A 191 -3.99 4.41 -18.71
CA TYR A 191 -3.03 3.92 -17.72
C TYR A 191 -2.32 2.65 -18.18
N LEU A 192 -1.05 2.57 -17.79
CA LEU A 192 -0.22 1.37 -17.87
C LEU A 192 -0.26 0.66 -16.51
N VAL A 193 -0.72 -0.59 -16.47
CA VAL A 193 -0.72 -1.39 -15.24
C VAL A 193 0.43 -2.38 -15.31
N TYR A 194 1.40 -2.24 -14.40
CA TYR A 194 2.52 -3.17 -14.27
C TYR A 194 2.31 -4.08 -13.05
N THR A 195 2.16 -5.38 -13.29
CA THR A 195 2.06 -6.40 -12.24
C THR A 195 3.33 -7.24 -12.22
N SER A 196 4.05 -7.27 -11.10
CA SER A 196 5.20 -8.16 -10.93
C SER A 196 4.84 -9.24 -9.94
N THR A 197 4.79 -10.48 -10.42
CA THR A 197 4.33 -11.62 -9.66
C THR A 197 5.29 -12.78 -9.76
N THR A 198 5.86 -13.13 -8.62
CA THR A 198 6.83 -14.21 -8.49
C THR A 198 6.09 -15.44 -7.95
N LEU A 199 5.68 -16.34 -8.84
CA LEU A 199 4.99 -17.59 -8.47
C LEU A 199 5.98 -18.57 -7.80
N PRO A 200 5.60 -19.17 -6.66
CA PRO A 200 5.73 -20.61 -6.49
C PRO A 200 4.33 -21.19 -6.24
N SER A 201 4.08 -22.33 -6.88
CA SER A 201 3.00 -23.29 -6.61
C SER A 201 1.83 -22.72 -5.79
N SER A 202 0.77 -22.28 -6.49
CA SER A 202 -0.47 -21.65 -5.99
C SER A 202 -0.52 -20.11 -5.85
N LEU A 203 0.30 -19.36 -6.58
CA LEU A 203 0.17 -17.90 -6.63
C LEU A 203 -0.88 -17.44 -7.67
N LYS A 204 -2.11 -17.29 -7.18
CA LYS A 204 -3.20 -16.55 -7.80
C LYS A 204 -2.81 -15.08 -8.01
N VAL A 205 -2.15 -14.76 -9.12
CA VAL A 205 -2.05 -13.39 -9.65
C VAL A 205 -3.43 -13.01 -10.14
N THR A 206 -4.23 -12.56 -9.19
CA THR A 206 -5.62 -12.35 -9.46
C THR A 206 -5.83 -10.85 -9.66
N LEU A 207 -5.88 -10.48 -10.93
CA LEU A 207 -7.10 -9.86 -11.48
C LEU A 207 -8.27 -10.89 -11.38
N SER A 208 -8.46 -11.49 -10.21
CA SER A 208 -9.71 -11.98 -9.66
C SER A 208 -10.65 -12.87 -10.43
N TYR A 209 -10.28 -14.10 -10.77
CA TYR A 209 -11.26 -15.16 -10.55
C TYR A 209 -11.16 -15.57 -9.07
N CYS A 210 -11.96 -14.92 -8.22
CA CYS A 210 -12.03 -15.20 -6.80
C CYS A 210 -12.79 -16.53 -6.61
N THR A 211 -12.13 -17.58 -6.11
CA THR A 211 -12.85 -18.64 -5.40
C THR A 211 -13.47 -17.97 -4.17
N ALA A 212 -14.78 -17.73 -4.22
CA ALA A 212 -15.55 -16.78 -3.40
C ALA A 212 -15.42 -15.29 -3.83
N GLY A 213 -15.87 -14.99 -5.05
CA GLY A 213 -16.85 -13.91 -5.29
C GLY A 213 -16.49 -12.43 -5.25
N TYR A 214 -15.23 -11.96 -5.32
CA TYR A 214 -14.98 -10.49 -5.35
C TYR A 214 -13.82 -10.02 -6.24
N LEU A 215 -13.93 -10.19 -7.57
CA LEU A 215 -13.42 -9.21 -8.54
C LEU A 215 -14.32 -9.23 -9.77
N TYR A 216 -15.15 -8.21 -9.86
CA TYR A 216 -16.16 -8.05 -10.91
C TYR A 216 -15.88 -6.86 -11.84
N GLN A 217 -14.89 -6.00 -11.57
CA GLN A 217 -14.78 -4.72 -12.26
C GLN A 217 -13.67 -4.71 -13.32
N THR A 218 -14.11 -4.46 -14.54
CA THR A 218 -13.27 -4.22 -15.70
C THR A 218 -12.58 -2.86 -15.55
N LEU A 219 -11.31 -2.75 -15.96
CA LEU A 219 -10.61 -1.47 -16.01
C LEU A 219 -10.69 -0.96 -17.46
N PRO A 220 -11.71 -0.16 -17.82
CA PRO A 220 -12.01 0.16 -19.23
C PRO A 220 -10.89 0.94 -19.93
N THR A 221 -10.03 1.63 -19.18
CA THR A 221 -8.99 2.49 -19.72
C THR A 221 -7.60 1.86 -19.81
N VAL A 222 -7.41 0.63 -19.30
CA VAL A 222 -6.11 -0.04 -19.33
C VAL A 222 -5.72 -0.37 -20.76
N GLU A 223 -4.53 0.09 -21.16
CA GLU A 223 -4.00 -0.15 -22.51
C GLU A 223 -2.95 -1.26 -22.55
N LYS A 224 -2.18 -1.45 -21.48
CA LYS A 224 -1.25 -2.57 -21.40
C LYS A 224 -1.19 -3.17 -20.01
N ILE A 225 -1.02 -4.49 -20.00
CA ILE A 225 -0.82 -5.31 -18.80
C ILE A 225 0.51 -6.02 -18.97
N HIS A 226 1.43 -5.80 -18.05
CA HIS A 226 2.69 -6.53 -17.99
C HIS A 226 2.72 -7.39 -16.72
N ILE A 227 2.97 -8.69 -16.90
CA ILE A 227 3.07 -9.70 -15.86
C ILE A 227 4.50 -10.21 -15.87
N ASP A 228 5.27 -9.85 -14.85
CA ASP A 228 6.68 -10.22 -14.76
C ASP A 228 6.89 -11.30 -13.69
N GLY A 229 7.65 -12.35 -14.03
CA GLY A 229 8.11 -13.36 -13.09
C GLY A 229 9.21 -12.85 -12.17
N SER A 230 9.61 -13.64 -11.17
CA SER A 230 10.89 -13.38 -10.48
C SER A 230 12.02 -13.90 -11.34
N ASN A 231 13.07 -13.07 -11.50
CA ASN A 231 14.39 -13.52 -11.88
C ASN A 231 14.77 -14.82 -11.14
N ALA A 232 14.90 -15.89 -11.91
CA ALA A 232 15.24 -17.23 -11.42
C ALA A 232 16.74 -17.38 -11.13
N GLN A 233 17.29 -16.53 -10.26
CA GLN A 233 18.54 -16.87 -9.57
C GLN A 233 18.29 -17.86 -8.42
N TYR A 234 17.04 -18.01 -7.96
CA TYR A 234 16.64 -18.96 -6.92
C TYR A 234 15.41 -19.79 -7.36
N GLY A 235 15.64 -20.73 -8.28
CA GLY A 235 15.00 -22.05 -8.30
C GLY A 235 13.49 -22.22 -8.53
N ASN A 236 12.67 -21.16 -8.64
CA ASN A 236 11.25 -21.30 -8.98
C ASN A 236 10.79 -20.21 -9.95
N THR A 237 10.94 -20.46 -11.26
CA THR A 237 10.08 -19.82 -12.26
C THR A 237 8.71 -20.45 -12.09
N GLY A 238 7.74 -19.77 -11.51
CA GLY A 238 6.44 -20.40 -11.46
C GLY A 238 5.87 -20.59 -12.86
N THR A 239 5.34 -21.78 -13.08
CA THR A 239 4.77 -22.22 -14.34
C THR A 239 3.41 -21.56 -14.53
N VAL A 240 3.22 -20.86 -15.64
CA VAL A 240 1.92 -20.33 -16.06
C VAL A 240 1.25 -21.41 -16.91
N THR A 241 0.02 -21.80 -16.57
CA THR A 241 -0.72 -22.79 -17.35
C THR A 241 -1.50 -22.13 -18.49
N ASP A 242 -1.92 -22.92 -19.49
CA ASP A 242 -2.84 -22.47 -20.56
C ASP A 242 -4.06 -21.78 -19.97
N LYS A 243 -4.62 -22.34 -18.89
CA LYS A 243 -5.78 -21.78 -18.18
C LYS A 243 -5.49 -20.40 -17.61
N ASP A 244 -4.30 -20.17 -17.08
CA ASP A 244 -3.90 -18.87 -16.53
C ASP A 244 -3.76 -17.82 -17.64
N ILE A 245 -3.12 -18.18 -18.75
CA ILE A 245 -3.02 -17.31 -19.94
C ILE A 245 -4.42 -16.97 -20.45
N LEU A 246 -5.29 -17.97 -20.61
CA LEU A 246 -6.64 -17.77 -21.10
C LEU A 246 -7.45 -16.87 -20.18
N ASN A 247 -7.35 -17.05 -18.86
CA ASN A 247 -8.03 -16.19 -17.90
C ASN A 247 -7.55 -14.73 -17.99
N LEU A 248 -6.24 -14.51 -18.10
CA LEU A 248 -5.66 -13.17 -18.25
C LEU A 248 -6.05 -12.54 -19.58
N PHE A 249 -6.09 -13.34 -20.64
CA PHE A 249 -6.51 -12.90 -21.96
C PHE A 249 -8.01 -12.56 -21.97
N HIS A 250 -8.87 -13.40 -21.38
CA HIS A 250 -10.28 -13.10 -21.15
C HIS A 250 -10.48 -11.83 -20.33
N TYR A 251 -9.66 -11.60 -19.30
CA TYR A 251 -9.69 -10.37 -18.53
C TYR A 251 -9.29 -9.16 -19.40
N GLY A 252 -8.17 -9.25 -20.14
CA GLY A 252 -7.73 -8.23 -21.08
C GLY A 252 -8.83 -7.89 -22.09
N MET A 253 -9.52 -8.90 -22.62
CA MET A 253 -10.65 -8.70 -23.53
C MET A 253 -11.80 -7.90 -22.91
N LYS A 254 -12.05 -8.06 -21.60
CA LYS A 254 -13.04 -7.24 -20.89
C LYS A 254 -12.58 -5.79 -20.67
N CYS A 255 -11.28 -5.50 -20.79
CA CYS A 255 -10.75 -4.14 -20.75
C CYS A 255 -10.90 -3.49 -22.13
N GLY A 256 -11.79 -2.50 -22.25
CA GLY A 256 -12.20 -1.91 -23.54
C GLY A 256 -11.07 -1.30 -24.39
N ARG A 257 -9.93 -0.95 -23.79
CA ARG A 257 -8.79 -0.30 -24.48
C ARG A 257 -7.49 -1.11 -24.51
N ILE A 258 -7.51 -2.38 -24.11
CA ILE A 258 -6.28 -3.18 -24.10
C ILE A 258 -5.67 -3.25 -25.50
N LYS A 259 -4.36 -3.04 -25.58
CA LYS A 259 -3.52 -3.12 -26.78
C LYS A 259 -2.42 -4.15 -26.64
N GLU A 260 -1.94 -4.37 -25.41
CA GLU A 260 -0.79 -5.24 -25.16
C GLU A 260 -0.92 -6.03 -23.85
N LEU A 261 -0.69 -7.34 -23.92
CA LEU A 261 -0.52 -8.24 -22.78
C LEU A 261 0.89 -8.83 -22.87
N MET A 262 1.74 -8.56 -21.89
CA MET A 262 3.14 -8.97 -21.92
C MET A 262 3.51 -9.83 -20.71
N PHE A 263 4.23 -10.91 -20.97
CA PHE A 263 4.74 -11.85 -19.98
C PHE A 263 6.27 -11.78 -19.94
N GLY A 264 6.84 -11.25 -18.87
CA GLY A 264 8.29 -11.21 -18.63
C GLY A 264 8.72 -12.36 -17.71
N GLN A 265 9.88 -12.97 -17.94
CA GLN A 265 10.57 -13.86 -16.98
C GLN A 265 9.72 -15.03 -16.43
N LEU A 266 8.74 -15.52 -17.22
CA LEU A 266 7.84 -16.61 -16.87
C LEU A 266 8.00 -17.79 -17.83
N GLN A 267 7.73 -19.01 -17.32
CA GLN A 267 7.57 -20.19 -18.16
C GLN A 267 6.12 -20.26 -18.66
N LEU A 268 5.96 -20.06 -19.98
CA LEU A 268 4.68 -20.22 -20.68
C LEU A 268 4.64 -21.57 -21.42
N PRO A 269 3.43 -22.10 -21.71
CA PRO A 269 3.25 -23.22 -22.62
C PRO A 269 3.81 -22.89 -24.02
N THR A 270 4.31 -23.92 -24.70
CA THR A 270 4.89 -23.83 -26.04
C THR A 270 3.87 -23.45 -27.12
N SER A 271 2.58 -23.64 -26.85
CA SER A 271 1.46 -23.25 -27.69
C SER A 271 0.21 -23.14 -26.83
N VAL A 272 -0.75 -22.35 -27.27
CA VAL A 272 -2.09 -22.26 -26.67
C VAL A 272 -3.08 -22.79 -27.69
N SER A 273 -4.04 -23.64 -27.28
CA SER A 273 -5.05 -24.17 -28.20
C SER A 273 -5.80 -23.03 -28.93
N PRO A 274 -5.80 -23.01 -30.29
CA PRO A 274 -6.49 -21.98 -31.07
C PRO A 274 -7.99 -21.93 -30.86
N GLU A 275 -8.58 -23.06 -30.46
CA GLU A 275 -9.99 -23.20 -30.12
C GLU A 275 -10.35 -22.47 -28.82
N ALA A 276 -9.35 -22.19 -27.97
CA ALA A 276 -9.55 -21.44 -26.75
C ALA A 276 -9.72 -19.92 -26.99
N PHE A 277 -9.36 -19.43 -28.18
CA PHE A 277 -9.56 -18.04 -28.58
C PHE A 277 -10.86 -17.84 -29.35
N THR A 278 -11.68 -16.90 -28.88
CA THR A 278 -12.92 -16.50 -29.56
C THR A 278 -12.64 -15.67 -30.83
N ASP A 279 -13.57 -15.61 -31.78
CA ASP A 279 -13.39 -14.78 -32.99
C ASP A 279 -13.20 -13.29 -32.65
N ILE A 280 -13.86 -12.82 -31.59
CA ILE A 280 -13.69 -11.45 -31.08
C ILE A 280 -12.25 -11.22 -30.60
N MET A 281 -11.63 -12.23 -29.99
CA MET A 281 -10.22 -12.16 -29.59
C MET A 281 -9.29 -12.10 -30.80
N LYS A 282 -9.55 -12.94 -31.80
CA LYS A 282 -8.73 -13.05 -33.01
C LYS A 282 -8.81 -11.80 -33.91
N THR A 283 -9.94 -11.11 -33.89
CA THR A 283 -10.17 -9.88 -34.69
C THR A 283 -9.66 -8.63 -34.00
N ARG A 284 -9.54 -8.63 -32.68
CA ARG A 284 -9.02 -7.49 -31.93
C ARG A 284 -7.49 -7.50 -32.01
N ASN A 285 -6.91 -6.40 -32.50
CA ASN A 285 -5.46 -6.27 -32.70
C ASN A 285 -4.70 -6.07 -31.36
N ILE A 286 -4.81 -7.03 -30.45
CA ILE A 286 -4.10 -7.06 -29.17
C ILE A 286 -2.79 -7.80 -29.39
N GLN A 287 -1.68 -7.20 -28.98
CA GLN A 287 -0.38 -7.85 -28.96
C GLN A 287 -0.22 -8.69 -27.70
N VAL A 288 0.00 -9.99 -27.86
CA VAL A 288 0.36 -10.87 -26.75
C VAL A 288 1.82 -11.23 -26.89
N ARG A 289 2.63 -10.80 -25.91
CA ARG A 289 4.10 -10.86 -25.97
C ARG A 289 4.65 -11.70 -24.84
N TRP A 290 5.68 -12.49 -25.14
CA TRP A 290 6.41 -13.26 -24.16
C TRP A 290 7.90 -12.97 -24.29
N ARG A 291 8.51 -12.56 -23.18
CA ARG A 291 9.90 -12.17 -23.08
C ARG A 291 10.55 -12.96 -21.93
N PRO A 292 10.93 -14.24 -22.15
CA PRO A 292 11.59 -15.05 -21.13
C PRO A 292 13.02 -14.56 -20.82
N PHE A 293 13.69 -13.97 -21.83
CA PHE A 293 15.02 -13.35 -21.75
C PHE A 293 15.04 -12.09 -22.64
N ASP A 294 16.09 -11.85 -23.44
CA ASP A 294 16.15 -10.71 -24.38
C ASP A 294 15.47 -10.99 -25.74
N ILE A 295 14.76 -12.11 -25.86
CA ILE A 295 14.03 -12.50 -27.08
C ILE A 295 12.55 -12.19 -26.89
N ASP A 296 11.94 -11.56 -27.90
CA ASP A 296 10.54 -11.15 -27.91
C ASP A 296 9.73 -12.10 -28.80
N PHE A 297 8.88 -12.90 -28.18
CA PHE A 297 7.95 -13.80 -28.84
C PHE A 297 6.56 -13.18 -28.88
N HIS A 298 5.84 -13.39 -29.98
CA HIS A 298 4.48 -12.94 -30.18
C HIS A 298 3.57 -14.15 -30.35
N LEU A 299 2.46 -14.20 -29.62
CA LEU A 299 1.47 -15.26 -29.83
C LEU A 299 0.62 -14.93 -31.06
N ASP A 300 0.64 -15.79 -32.07
CA ASP A 300 -0.34 -15.75 -33.14
C ASP A 300 -1.65 -16.37 -32.63
N LEU A 301 -2.69 -15.54 -32.51
CA LEU A 301 -4.01 -15.94 -32.03
C LEU A 301 -4.77 -16.84 -33.01
N GLN A 302 -4.34 -16.91 -34.28
CA GLN A 302 -4.94 -17.76 -35.30
C GLN A 302 -4.49 -19.21 -35.17
N ASN A 303 -3.20 -19.43 -34.97
CA ASN A 303 -2.58 -20.76 -34.93
C ASN A 303 -2.16 -21.21 -33.52
N GLY A 304 -2.19 -20.31 -32.52
CA GLY A 304 -1.88 -20.61 -31.14
C GLY A 304 -0.38 -20.75 -30.83
N HIS A 305 0.51 -20.39 -31.76
CA HIS A 305 1.96 -20.56 -31.63
C HIS A 305 2.68 -19.24 -31.35
N TRP A 306 3.81 -19.37 -30.66
CA TRP A 306 4.71 -18.26 -30.41
C TRP A 306 5.66 -18.07 -31.60
N GLU A 307 5.68 -16.87 -32.17
CA GLU A 307 6.50 -16.49 -33.30
C GLU A 307 7.51 -15.42 -32.89
N VAL A 308 8.73 -15.51 -33.41
CA VAL A 308 9.72 -14.44 -33.25
C VAL A 308 9.45 -13.41 -34.35
N ARG A 309 9.11 -12.17 -33.96
CA ARG A 309 9.09 -11.06 -34.91
C ARG A 309 10.51 -10.51 -35.03
N VAL A 310 11.13 -10.71 -36.19
CA VAL A 310 12.38 -10.06 -36.61
C VAL A 310 12.07 -8.67 -37.17
#